data_AF-A0A1M6X7N1-F1
#
_entry.id   AF-A0A1M6X7N1-F1
#
_cell.length_a   1.000
_cell.length_b   1.000
_cell.length_c   1.000
_cell.angle_alpha   90.00
_cell.angle_beta   90.00
_cell.angle_gamma   90.00
#
_symmetry.space_group_name_H-M   'P 1'
#
loop_
_entity.id
_entity.type
_entity.pdbx_description
1 polymer ?
#
loop_
_entity_poly.entity_id
_entity_poly.type
_entity_poly.pdbx_seq_one_letter_code
_entity_poly.pdbx_strand_id
1 'polypeptide(L)'
;MKQKLFTTRFKRCLAYLTLFLTPIILLFTNKIKLTEKERFEFFISSFFKLTPIAFLINSAFNWHAENESFLYGLYAVMFINAFIGVLTHRKLKSFDIGEFFKSTLITVVVVFGVYFSLDQIDNSIPDGFLSVAFTSSIQIITLLYPIAKIMRNSFILTNGKFPPEFLIEKLYNYERDGNIKEFLEIIKKEE
;
A
#
# COMPACT_ATOMS: atom_id res chain seq x y z
N MET A 1 -25.42 -3.61 13.61
CA MET A 1 -23.95 -3.73 13.49
C MET A 1 -23.24 -2.41 13.18
N LYS A 2 -23.79 -1.52 12.33
CA LYS A 2 -23.19 -0.20 12.00
C LYS A 2 -23.03 0.77 13.18
N GLN A 3 -23.95 0.75 14.14
CA GLN A 3 -23.93 1.66 15.30
C GLN A 3 -22.76 1.40 16.25
N LYS A 4 -22.40 0.12 16.46
CA LYS A 4 -21.26 -0.29 17.29
C LYS A 4 -19.94 0.14 16.65
N LEU A 5 -19.81 0.02 15.32
CA LEU A 5 -18.61 0.42 14.57
C LEU A 5 -18.34 1.93 14.61
N PHE A 6 -19.40 2.74 14.56
CA PHE A 6 -19.32 4.21 14.65
C PHE A 6 -18.81 4.65 16.03
N THR A 7 -19.31 4.03 17.10
CA THR A 7 -18.84 4.32 18.46
C THR A 7 -17.38 3.94 18.67
N THR A 8 -16.86 2.89 18.00
CA THR A 8 -15.44 2.51 18.10
C THR A 8 -14.53 3.47 17.34
N ARG A 9 -14.94 3.94 16.15
CA ARG A 9 -14.21 4.97 15.39
C ARG A 9 -14.19 6.31 16.11
N PHE A 10 -15.31 6.71 16.71
CA PHE A 10 -15.41 7.92 17.52
C PHE A 10 -14.50 7.86 18.77
N LYS A 11 -14.50 6.73 19.49
CA LYS A 11 -13.61 6.52 20.65
C LYS A 11 -12.13 6.55 20.28
N ARG A 12 -11.74 6.01 19.13
CA ARG A 12 -10.36 6.11 18.61
C ARG A 12 -9.98 7.53 18.24
N CYS A 13 -10.87 8.26 17.55
CA CYS A 13 -10.66 9.66 17.22
C CYS A 13 -10.48 10.50 18.49
N LEU A 14 -11.34 10.29 19.50
CA LEU A 14 -11.23 10.93 20.81
C LEU A 14 -9.93 10.56 21.54
N ALA A 15 -9.45 9.32 21.41
CA ALA A 15 -8.17 8.89 21.98
C ALA A 15 -6.96 9.59 21.32
N TYR A 16 -6.99 9.80 20.00
CA TYR A 16 -5.95 10.56 19.30
C TYR A 16 -6.01 12.06 19.64
N LEU A 17 -7.21 12.61 19.76
CA LEU A 17 -7.44 14.01 20.13
C LEU A 17 -7.00 14.29 21.57
N THR A 18 -7.26 13.35 22.48
CA THR A 18 -6.77 13.42 23.87
C THR A 18 -5.25 13.28 23.94
N LEU A 19 -4.65 12.32 23.23
CA LEU A 19 -3.18 12.19 23.11
C LEU A 19 -2.52 13.47 22.59
N PHE A 20 -3.11 14.09 21.57
CA PHE A 20 -2.64 15.35 20.97
C PHE A 20 -2.82 16.57 21.89
N LEU A 21 -3.89 16.60 22.69
CA LEU A 21 -4.13 17.67 23.66
C LEU A 21 -3.39 17.48 24.99
N THR A 22 -2.90 16.27 25.31
CA THR A 22 -2.15 15.99 26.56
C THR A 22 -1.00 16.97 26.81
N PRO A 23 -0.14 17.31 25.83
CA PRO A 23 0.94 18.28 26.04
C PRO A 23 0.43 19.69 26.38
N ILE A 24 -0.71 20.09 25.81
CA ILE A 24 -1.36 21.37 26.07
C ILE A 24 -1.99 21.37 27.47
N ILE A 25 -2.65 20.27 27.86
CA ILE A 25 -3.23 20.10 29.20
C ILE A 25 -2.12 20.07 30.26
N LEU A 26 -0.96 19.47 29.96
CA LEU A 26 0.20 19.41 30.85
C LEU A 26 0.93 20.76 30.99
N LEU A 27 0.86 21.65 30.00
CA LEU A 27 1.34 23.04 30.13
C LEU A 27 0.55 23.81 31.19
N PHE A 28 -0.78 23.65 31.19
CA PHE A 28 -1.69 24.43 32.03
C PHE A 28 -2.16 23.70 33.30
N THR A 29 -1.67 22.48 33.56
CA THR A 29 -2.06 21.73 34.76
C THR A 29 -1.32 22.26 35.99
N ASN A 30 -2.07 22.83 36.92
CA ASN A 30 -1.53 23.27 38.21
C ASN A 30 -1.54 22.17 39.28
N LYS A 31 -1.98 20.96 38.93
CA LYS A 31 -2.06 19.81 39.85
C LYS A 31 -0.73 19.09 40.04
N ILE A 32 0.23 19.29 39.14
CA ILE A 32 1.57 18.71 39.22
C ILE A 32 2.54 19.85 39.56
N LYS A 33 3.39 19.67 40.58
CA LYS A 33 4.46 20.62 40.92
C LYS A 33 5.59 20.51 39.89
N LEU A 34 5.34 21.04 38.69
CA LEU A 34 6.35 21.25 37.65
C LEU A 34 6.73 22.73 37.66
N THR A 35 8.03 23.00 37.63
CA THR A 35 8.59 24.34 37.45
C THR A 35 8.22 24.86 36.06
N GLU A 36 8.00 26.17 35.90
CA GLU A 36 7.64 26.79 34.60
C GLU A 36 8.58 26.40 33.46
N LYS A 37 9.88 26.26 33.77
CA LYS A 37 10.90 25.78 32.83
C LYS A 37 10.66 24.33 32.38
N GLU A 38 10.32 23.44 33.29
CA GLU A 38 10.08 22.01 33.02
C GLU A 38 8.81 21.82 32.18
N ARG A 39 7.79 22.66 32.40
CA ARG A 39 6.55 22.65 31.61
C ARG A 39 6.81 23.05 30.16
N PHE A 40 7.59 24.12 29.97
CA PHE A 40 7.96 24.59 28.64
C PHE A 40 8.85 23.57 27.91
N GLU A 41 9.83 22.99 28.59
CA GLU A 41 10.68 21.93 28.03
C GLU A 41 9.87 20.68 27.64
N PHE A 42 8.90 20.26 28.46
CA PHE A 42 8.05 19.12 28.16
C PHE A 42 7.13 19.39 26.96
N PHE A 43 6.60 20.60 26.84
CA PHE A 43 5.80 21.03 25.69
C PHE A 43 6.62 21.03 24.41
N ILE A 44 7.78 21.68 24.41
CA ILE A 44 8.69 21.72 23.27
C ILE A 44 9.09 20.30 22.89
N SER A 45 9.51 19.46 23.84
CA SER A 45 9.86 18.05 23.60
C SER A 45 8.70 17.27 22.97
N SER A 46 7.47 17.43 23.47
CA SER A 46 6.30 16.72 22.96
C SER A 46 5.85 17.23 21.59
N PHE A 47 5.92 18.55 21.37
CA PHE A 47 5.61 19.19 20.10
C PHE A 47 6.59 18.73 19.01
N PHE A 48 7.89 18.78 19.26
CA PHE A 48 8.90 18.29 18.31
C PHE A 48 8.90 16.76 18.13
N LYS A 49 8.33 15.98 19.06
CA LYS A 49 8.09 14.54 18.85
C LYS A 49 6.90 14.27 17.93
N LEU A 50 5.84 15.09 18.01
CA LEU A 50 4.61 14.88 17.24
C LEU A 50 4.65 15.55 15.86
N THR A 51 5.33 16.70 15.71
CA THR A 51 5.36 17.46 14.45
C THR A 51 5.96 16.67 13.28
N PRO A 52 7.11 15.97 13.41
CA PRO A 52 7.63 15.15 12.32
C PRO A 52 6.70 13.99 11.95
N ILE A 53 6.03 13.38 12.94
CA ILE A 53 5.06 12.30 12.71
C ILE A 53 3.83 12.83 11.98
N ALA A 54 3.30 13.98 12.41
CA ALA A 54 2.16 14.63 11.77
C ALA A 54 2.49 15.06 10.34
N PHE A 55 3.71 15.57 10.09
CA PHE A 55 4.20 15.86 8.76
C PHE A 55 4.21 14.60 7.88
N LEU A 56 4.83 13.50 8.32
CA LEU A 56 4.87 12.24 7.58
C LEU A 56 3.48 11.70 7.27
N ILE A 57 2.56 11.74 8.24
CA ILE A 57 1.19 11.28 8.06
C ILE A 57 0.46 12.14 7.03
N ASN A 58 0.56 13.47 7.13
CA ASN A 58 -0.08 14.37 6.18
C ASN A 58 0.50 14.22 4.77
N SER A 59 1.83 14.09 4.64
CA SER A 59 2.49 13.81 3.36
C SER A 59 1.99 12.50 2.75
N ALA A 60 1.87 11.44 3.56
CA ALA A 60 1.35 10.16 3.09
C ALA A 60 -0.12 10.25 2.66
N PHE A 61 -0.97 10.98 3.38
CA PHE A 61 -2.36 11.18 3.00
C PHE A 61 -2.52 12.04 1.74
N ASN A 62 -1.72 13.08 1.58
CA ASN A 62 -1.73 13.92 0.38
C ASN A 62 -1.30 13.11 -0.84
N TRP A 63 -0.19 12.38 -0.73
CA TRP A 63 0.27 11.49 -1.78
C TRP A 63 -0.76 10.42 -2.15
N HIS A 64 -1.45 9.85 -1.14
CA HIS A 64 -2.55 8.92 -1.38
C HIS A 64 -3.71 9.60 -2.12
N ALA A 65 -4.07 10.83 -1.77
CA ALA A 65 -5.15 11.57 -2.41
C ALA A 65 -4.82 11.89 -3.88
N GLU A 66 -3.58 12.24 -4.18
CA GLU A 66 -3.08 12.46 -5.55
C GLU A 66 -3.15 11.18 -6.41
N ASN A 67 -2.95 10.02 -5.79
CA ASN A 67 -2.90 8.72 -6.46
C ASN A 67 -4.17 7.86 -6.26
N GLU A 68 -5.27 8.44 -5.75
CA GLU A 68 -6.42 7.70 -5.21
C GLU A 68 -7.00 6.67 -6.18
N SER A 69 -7.23 7.08 -7.44
CA SER A 69 -7.80 6.22 -8.48
C SER A 69 -6.98 4.95 -8.73
N PHE A 70 -5.65 5.08 -8.80
CA PHE A 70 -4.76 3.95 -8.99
C PHE A 70 -4.67 3.08 -7.72
N LEU A 71 -4.54 3.71 -6.56
CA LEU A 71 -4.39 3.01 -5.28
C LEU A 71 -5.61 2.13 -4.97
N TYR A 72 -6.83 2.55 -5.28
CA TYR A 72 -8.00 1.69 -5.12
C TYR A 72 -7.94 0.44 -5.99
N GLY A 73 -7.50 0.56 -7.23
CA GLY A 73 -7.27 -0.59 -8.11
C GLY A 73 -6.19 -1.52 -7.54
N LEU A 74 -5.08 -0.94 -7.08
CA LEU A 74 -3.99 -1.69 -6.46
C LEU A 74 -4.44 -2.44 -5.20
N TYR A 75 -5.21 -1.81 -4.31
CA TYR A 75 -5.76 -2.45 -3.12
C TYR A 75 -6.66 -3.64 -3.47
N ALA A 76 -7.52 -3.49 -4.48
CA ALA A 76 -8.40 -4.56 -4.94
C ALA A 76 -7.58 -5.75 -5.48
N VAL A 77 -6.59 -5.48 -6.34
CA VAL A 77 -5.71 -6.51 -6.89
C VAL A 77 -4.91 -7.21 -5.78
N MET A 78 -4.38 -6.48 -4.82
CA MET A 78 -3.67 -7.07 -3.68
C MET A 78 -4.57 -7.94 -2.80
N PHE A 79 -5.82 -7.52 -2.59
CA PHE A 79 -6.81 -8.33 -1.88
C PHE A 79 -7.12 -9.63 -2.63
N ILE A 80 -7.30 -9.57 -3.95
CA ILE A 80 -7.50 -10.76 -4.80
C ILE A 80 -6.27 -11.66 -4.73
N ASN A 81 -5.05 -11.11 -4.82
CA ASN A 81 -3.81 -11.87 -4.69
C ASN A 81 -3.73 -12.63 -3.35
N ALA A 82 -4.06 -11.96 -2.25
CA ALA A 82 -4.10 -12.59 -0.94
C ALA A 82 -5.17 -13.71 -0.89
N PHE A 83 -6.38 -13.45 -1.39
CA PHE A 83 -7.48 -14.41 -1.38
C PHE A 83 -7.17 -15.65 -2.23
N ILE A 84 -6.72 -15.45 -3.47
CA ILE A 84 -6.34 -16.51 -4.40
C ILE A 84 -5.17 -17.31 -3.81
N GLY A 85 -4.17 -16.66 -3.22
CA GLY A 85 -3.06 -17.33 -2.52
C GLY A 85 -3.55 -18.26 -1.40
N VAL A 86 -4.48 -17.82 -0.56
CA VAL A 86 -5.08 -18.68 0.49
C VAL A 86 -5.75 -19.90 -0.12
N LEU A 87 -6.55 -19.72 -1.18
CA LEU A 87 -7.23 -20.84 -1.84
C LEU A 87 -6.21 -21.84 -2.42
N THR A 88 -5.17 -21.37 -3.08
CA THR A 88 -4.13 -22.21 -3.68
C THR A 88 -3.40 -23.03 -2.63
N HIS A 89 -2.91 -22.40 -1.56
CA HIS A 89 -2.19 -23.10 -0.49
C HIS A 89 -3.08 -24.06 0.30
N ARG A 90 -4.38 -23.76 0.43
CA ARG A 90 -5.35 -24.71 0.99
C ARG A 90 -5.53 -25.94 0.10
N LYS A 91 -5.65 -25.74 -1.22
CA LYS A 91 -5.74 -26.85 -2.19
C LYS A 91 -4.48 -27.73 -2.15
N LEU A 92 -3.30 -27.11 -2.00
CA LEU A 92 -2.02 -27.81 -1.89
C LEU A 92 -1.73 -28.39 -0.50
N LYS A 93 -2.63 -28.21 0.48
CA LYS A 93 -2.44 -28.60 1.90
C LYS A 93 -1.14 -28.06 2.53
N SER A 94 -0.65 -26.93 2.03
CA SER A 94 0.60 -26.28 2.47
C SER A 94 0.36 -24.92 3.13
N PHE A 95 -0.86 -24.66 3.58
CA PHE A 95 -1.23 -23.36 4.14
C PHE A 95 -0.66 -23.18 5.55
N ASP A 96 0.28 -22.26 5.67
CA ASP A 96 0.78 -21.71 6.93
C ASP A 96 0.35 -20.25 7.08
N ILE A 97 -0.30 -19.92 8.20
CA ILE A 97 -0.85 -18.58 8.44
C ILE A 97 0.25 -17.55 8.68
N GLY A 98 1.34 -17.92 9.35
CA GLY A 98 2.47 -17.03 9.65
C GLY A 98 3.22 -16.66 8.38
N GLU A 99 3.52 -17.66 7.54
CA GLU A 99 4.17 -17.44 6.26
C GLU A 99 3.26 -16.66 5.29
N PHE A 100 1.95 -16.91 5.32
CA PHE A 100 0.98 -16.11 4.56
C PHE A 100 1.03 -14.63 4.95
N PHE A 101 0.95 -14.28 6.25
CA PHE A 101 1.01 -12.89 6.69
C PHE A 101 2.36 -12.25 6.37
N LYS A 102 3.47 -12.97 6.56
CA LYS A 102 4.81 -12.50 6.23
C LYS A 102 4.96 -12.21 4.74
N SER A 103 4.59 -13.15 3.87
CA SER A 103 4.64 -12.98 2.41
C SER A 103 3.72 -11.86 1.92
N THR A 104 2.52 -11.74 2.50
CA THR A 104 1.59 -10.65 2.21
C THR A 104 2.19 -9.29 2.61
N LEU A 105 2.74 -9.19 3.82
CA LEU A 105 3.35 -7.96 4.31
C LEU A 105 4.56 -7.55 3.46
N ILE A 106 5.44 -8.50 3.11
CA ILE A 106 6.57 -8.25 2.20
C ILE A 106 6.07 -7.73 0.86
N THR A 107 5.02 -8.36 0.29
CA THR A 107 4.42 -7.92 -0.96
C THR A 107 3.89 -6.49 -0.87
N VAL A 108 3.20 -6.13 0.22
CA VAL A 108 2.72 -4.76 0.47
C VAL A 108 3.90 -3.79 0.50
N VAL A 109 4.89 -4.05 1.34
CA VAL A 109 6.03 -3.14 1.54
C VAL A 109 6.82 -2.94 0.24
N VAL A 110 7.08 -4.01 -0.51
CA VAL A 110 7.81 -3.93 -1.78
C VAL A 110 7.02 -3.15 -2.82
N VAL A 111 5.74 -3.49 -3.03
CA VAL A 111 4.91 -2.82 -4.03
C VAL A 111 4.76 -1.32 -3.73
N PHE A 112 4.42 -0.97 -2.49
CA PHE A 112 4.28 0.43 -2.09
C PHE A 112 5.61 1.18 -2.11
N GLY A 113 6.68 0.56 -1.60
CA GLY A 113 8.00 1.19 -1.57
C GLY A 113 8.55 1.48 -2.96
N VAL A 114 8.41 0.53 -3.89
CA VAL A 114 8.84 0.70 -5.29
C VAL A 114 7.97 1.73 -6.00
N TYR A 115 6.64 1.62 -5.90
CA TYR A 115 5.71 2.57 -6.53
C TYR A 115 5.96 3.99 -6.05
N PHE A 116 6.00 4.20 -4.73
CA PHE A 116 6.28 5.51 -4.14
C PHE A 116 7.61 6.08 -4.65
N SER A 117 8.68 5.27 -4.67
CA SER A 117 9.99 5.73 -5.13
C SER A 117 10.00 6.16 -6.60
N LEU A 118 9.29 5.42 -7.46
CA LEU A 118 9.18 5.73 -8.89
C LEU A 118 8.28 6.96 -9.14
N ASP A 119 7.20 7.09 -8.38
CA ASP A 119 6.30 8.24 -8.42
C ASP A 119 7.00 9.55 -8.02
N GLN A 120 7.94 9.50 -7.06
CA GLN A 120 8.78 10.66 -6.75
C GLN A 120 9.69 11.10 -7.91
N ILE A 121 10.02 10.19 -8.84
CA ILE A 121 10.77 10.55 -10.05
C ILE A 121 9.85 11.29 -11.03
N ASP A 122 8.57 10.91 -11.15
CA ASP A 122 7.60 11.59 -12.03
C ASP A 122 7.43 13.06 -11.67
N ASN A 123 7.46 13.39 -10.37
CA ASN A 123 7.42 14.78 -9.88
C ASN A 123 8.57 15.66 -10.40
N SER A 124 9.64 15.07 -10.94
CA SER A 124 10.75 15.79 -11.56
C SER A 124 10.59 15.96 -13.09
N ILE A 125 9.59 15.32 -13.70
CA ILE A 125 9.30 15.37 -15.12
C ILE A 125 8.30 16.50 -15.38
N PRO A 126 8.55 17.39 -16.35
CA PRO A 126 7.58 18.42 -16.70
C PRO A 126 6.26 17.83 -17.18
N ASP A 127 5.16 18.48 -16.81
CA ASP A 127 3.82 18.08 -17.23
C ASP A 127 3.71 17.98 -18.76
N GLY A 128 3.26 16.83 -19.25
CA GLY A 128 3.07 16.60 -20.67
C GLY A 128 2.92 15.13 -21.03
N PHE A 129 3.08 14.82 -22.31
CA PHE A 129 2.98 13.43 -22.78
C PHE A 129 3.99 12.49 -22.09
N LEU A 130 5.18 12.99 -21.78
CA LEU A 130 6.23 12.20 -21.15
C LEU A 130 5.87 11.79 -19.71
N SER A 131 5.34 12.70 -18.88
CA SER A 131 4.91 12.38 -17.51
C SER A 131 3.72 11.41 -17.52
N VAL A 132 2.73 11.64 -18.38
CA VAL A 132 1.58 10.72 -18.53
C VAL A 132 2.04 9.31 -18.93
N ALA A 133 2.95 9.19 -19.90
CA ALA A 133 3.48 7.91 -20.34
C ALA A 133 4.32 7.23 -19.25
N PHE A 134 5.12 7.99 -18.50
CA PHE A 134 5.94 7.49 -17.42
C PHE A 134 5.09 6.97 -16.26
N THR A 135 4.15 7.79 -15.76
CA THR A 135 3.19 7.41 -14.71
C THR A 135 2.37 6.19 -15.10
N SER A 136 1.86 6.13 -16.33
CA SER A 136 1.14 4.94 -16.82
C SER A 136 2.02 3.69 -16.81
N SER A 137 3.28 3.82 -17.20
CA SER A 137 4.24 2.69 -17.22
C SER A 137 4.53 2.19 -15.81
N ILE A 138 4.77 3.09 -14.85
CA ILE A 138 4.99 2.76 -13.45
C ILE A 138 3.79 2.03 -12.88
N GLN A 139 2.57 2.53 -13.13
CA GLN A 139 1.33 1.93 -12.66
C GLN A 139 1.13 0.51 -13.22
N ILE A 140 1.39 0.31 -14.50
CA ILE A 140 1.32 -1.01 -15.16
C ILE A 140 2.32 -1.97 -14.52
N ILE A 141 3.59 -1.59 -14.42
CA ILE A 141 4.65 -2.45 -13.84
C ILE A 141 4.32 -2.80 -12.38
N THR A 142 3.81 -1.84 -11.62
CA THR A 142 3.41 -2.01 -10.22
C THR A 142 2.27 -3.02 -10.07
N LEU A 143 1.24 -2.95 -10.93
CA LEU A 143 0.13 -3.89 -10.92
C LEU A 143 0.52 -5.28 -11.43
N LEU A 144 1.47 -5.35 -12.35
CA LEU A 144 1.87 -6.60 -12.96
C LEU A 144 2.50 -7.55 -11.94
N TYR A 145 3.18 -7.04 -10.91
CA TYR A 145 3.73 -7.88 -9.83
C TYR A 145 2.68 -8.72 -9.08
N PRO A 146 1.64 -8.14 -8.45
CA PRO A 146 0.59 -8.94 -7.81
C PRO A 146 -0.27 -9.69 -8.83
N ILE A 147 -0.51 -9.16 -10.03
CA ILE A 147 -1.25 -9.87 -11.10
C ILE A 147 -0.52 -11.16 -11.51
N ALA A 148 0.80 -11.11 -11.65
CA ALA A 148 1.61 -12.28 -11.98
C ALA A 148 1.42 -13.42 -10.97
N LYS A 149 1.41 -13.08 -9.68
CA LYS A 149 1.14 -14.02 -8.60
C LYS A 149 -0.28 -14.58 -8.67
N ILE A 150 -1.28 -13.73 -8.94
CA ILE A 150 -2.67 -14.17 -9.16
C ILE A 150 -2.75 -15.17 -10.31
N MET A 151 -2.12 -14.88 -11.45
CA MET A 151 -2.14 -15.74 -12.63
C MET A 151 -1.55 -17.11 -12.31
N ARG A 152 -0.35 -17.16 -11.71
CA ARG A 152 0.30 -18.42 -11.30
C ARG A 152 -0.55 -19.22 -10.33
N ASN A 153 -1.07 -18.57 -9.30
CA ASN A 153 -1.89 -19.24 -8.28
C ASN A 153 -3.23 -19.72 -8.85
N SER A 154 -3.82 -18.98 -9.80
CA SER A 154 -5.04 -19.34 -10.50
C SER A 154 -4.82 -20.53 -11.44
N PHE A 155 -3.69 -20.58 -12.14
CA PHE A 155 -3.29 -21.73 -12.96
C PHE A 155 -3.24 -23.02 -12.12
N ILE A 156 -2.63 -22.94 -10.93
CA ILE A 156 -2.57 -24.06 -9.99
C ILE A 156 -3.98 -24.42 -9.49
N LEU A 157 -4.81 -23.43 -9.14
CA LEU A 157 -6.18 -23.65 -8.68
C LEU A 157 -7.06 -24.34 -9.72
N THR A 158 -6.88 -24.00 -10.99
CA THR A 158 -7.68 -24.54 -12.09
C THR A 158 -7.12 -25.84 -12.67
N ASN A 159 -6.03 -26.39 -12.10
CA ASN A 159 -5.30 -27.55 -12.63
C ASN A 159 -4.83 -27.32 -14.08
N GLY A 160 -4.27 -26.14 -14.35
CA GLY A 160 -3.69 -25.80 -15.63
C GLY A 160 -4.67 -25.29 -16.70
N LYS A 161 -5.94 -25.06 -16.34
CA LYS A 161 -6.98 -24.65 -17.31
C LYS A 161 -6.99 -23.15 -17.58
N PHE A 162 -6.73 -22.32 -16.57
CA PHE A 162 -6.79 -20.86 -16.69
C PHE A 162 -5.86 -20.15 -15.69
N PRO A 163 -5.11 -19.13 -16.11
CA PRO A 163 -4.94 -18.68 -17.50
C PRO A 163 -4.18 -19.71 -18.37
N PRO A 164 -4.30 -19.67 -19.71
CA PRO A 164 -3.56 -20.59 -20.59
C PRO A 164 -2.05 -20.64 -20.33
N GLU A 165 -1.45 -21.81 -20.53
CA GLU A 165 -0.02 -22.06 -20.23
C GLU A 165 0.93 -21.09 -20.97
N PHE A 166 0.63 -20.75 -22.23
CA PHE A 166 1.43 -19.80 -23.00
C PHE A 166 1.46 -18.40 -22.37
N LEU A 167 0.40 -17.98 -21.67
CA LEU A 167 0.38 -16.70 -20.95
C LEU A 167 1.27 -16.78 -19.71
N ILE A 168 1.30 -17.92 -19.02
CA ILE A 168 2.19 -18.14 -17.88
C ILE A 168 3.65 -18.13 -18.32
N GLU A 169 4.00 -18.80 -19.42
CA GLU A 169 5.36 -18.82 -19.95
C GLU A 169 5.86 -17.42 -20.32
N LYS A 170 5.04 -16.65 -21.04
CA LYS A 170 5.36 -15.26 -21.40
C LYS A 170 5.48 -14.35 -20.17
N LEU A 171 4.65 -14.56 -19.15
CA LEU A 171 4.78 -13.85 -17.88
C LEU A 171 6.13 -14.14 -17.20
N TYR A 172 6.61 -15.39 -17.23
CA TYR A 172 7.95 -15.73 -16.74
C TYR A 172 9.06 -15.06 -17.57
N ASN A 173 8.92 -15.01 -18.89
CA ASN A 173 9.89 -14.32 -19.74
C ASN A 173 9.93 -12.81 -19.43
N TYR A 174 8.77 -12.17 -19.35
CA TYR A 174 8.67 -10.76 -18.98
C TYR A 174 9.28 -10.44 -17.62
N GLU A 175 9.03 -11.25 -16.58
CA GLU A 175 9.66 -11.04 -15.28
C GLU A 175 11.19 -11.11 -15.35
N ARG A 176 11.75 -11.85 -16.32
CA ARG A 176 13.18 -12.00 -16.52
C ARG A 176 13.79 -10.88 -17.37
N ASP A 177 13.12 -10.43 -18.43
CA ASP A 177 13.68 -9.52 -19.43
C ASP A 177 13.03 -8.12 -19.49
N GLY A 178 11.92 -7.91 -18.78
CA GLY A 178 11.17 -6.65 -18.74
C GLY A 178 10.49 -6.26 -20.05
N ASN A 179 10.41 -7.15 -21.03
CA ASN A 179 9.92 -6.81 -22.38
C ASN A 179 8.39 -6.90 -22.49
N ILE A 180 7.70 -5.76 -22.38
CA ILE A 180 6.23 -5.68 -22.51
C ILE A 180 5.70 -5.94 -23.93
N LYS A 181 6.55 -5.96 -24.97
CA LYS A 181 6.10 -6.09 -26.37
C LYS A 181 5.30 -7.38 -26.59
N GLU A 182 5.76 -8.48 -26.00
CA GLU A 182 5.11 -9.78 -26.13
C GLU A 182 3.69 -9.83 -25.55
N PHE A 183 3.40 -8.97 -24.57
CA PHE A 183 2.07 -8.79 -23.97
C PHE A 183 1.18 -7.88 -24.81
N LEU A 184 1.72 -6.76 -25.31
CA LEU A 184 0.98 -5.83 -26.16
C LEU A 184 0.54 -6.46 -27.50
N GLU A 185 1.35 -7.38 -28.03
CA GLU A 185 1.00 -8.15 -29.23
C GLU A 185 -0.20 -9.08 -29.05
N ILE A 186 -0.54 -9.47 -27.82
CA ILE A 186 -1.71 -10.31 -27.51
C ILE A 186 -2.99 -9.47 -27.60
N ILE A 187 -3.00 -8.31 -26.95
CA ILE A 187 -4.14 -7.37 -26.98
C ILE A 187 -4.46 -7.00 -28.44
N LYS A 188 -3.43 -6.79 -29.26
CA LYS A 188 -3.56 -6.45 -30.68
C LYS A 188 -4.00 -7.60 -31.59
N LYS A 189 -3.95 -8.85 -31.12
CA LYS A 189 -4.44 -10.04 -31.85
C LYS A 189 -5.86 -10.43 -31.47
N GLU A 190 -6.37 -9.89 -30.37
CA GLU A 190 -7.75 -10.08 -29.90
C GLU A 190 -8.70 -8.95 -30.36
N GLU A 191 -8.15 -7.88 -30.95
CA GLU A 191 -8.87 -6.88 -31.78
C GLU A 191 -8.91 -7.28 -33.26
#